data_AF-A0A819ZEY1-F1
#
_entry.id   AF-A0A819ZEY1-F1
#
_cell.length_a   1.000
_cell.length_b   1.000
_cell.length_c   1.000
_cell.angle_alpha   90.00
_cell.angle_beta   90.00
_cell.angle_gamma   90.00
#
_symmetry.space_group_name_H-M   'P 1'
#
loop_
_entity.id
_entity.type
_entity.pdbx_description
1 polymer ?
#
loop_
_entity_poly.entity_id
_entity_poly.type
_entity_poly.pdbx_seq_one_letter_code
_entity_poly.pdbx_strand_id
1 'polypeptide(L)' 'MAQATPTQVSMPEFEQWQTSTPNWLKLGYINSHKNDLAIQLVFNSALSDDRKDWIKWHTEDVNQRREQNLPDDYL' A
#
# COMPACT_ATOMS: atom_id res chain seq x y z
N MET A 1 6.51 15.82 -29.38
CA MET A 1 5.86 15.42 -28.12
C MET A 1 6.72 14.31 -27.53
N ALA A 2 7.51 14.59 -26.49
CA ALA A 2 8.37 13.58 -25.88
C ALA A 2 7.54 12.71 -24.93
N GLN A 3 7.50 11.41 -25.17
CA GLN A 3 6.84 10.44 -24.29
C GLN A 3 7.72 10.23 -23.06
N ALA A 4 7.16 10.41 -21.85
CA ALA A 4 7.85 10.13 -20.61
C ALA A 4 8.02 8.61 -20.47
N THR A 5 9.26 8.14 -20.55
CA THR A 5 9.63 6.76 -20.19
C THR A 5 9.40 6.55 -18.68
N PRO A 6 8.75 5.45 -18.26
CA PRO A 6 8.61 5.14 -16.84
C PRO A 6 9.99 4.78 -16.29
N THR A 7 10.61 5.73 -15.60
CA THR A 7 11.90 5.52 -14.94
C THR A 7 11.69 4.54 -13.79
N GLN A 8 12.22 3.32 -13.92
CA GLN A 8 12.35 2.44 -12.76
C GLN A 8 13.40 3.06 -11.84
N VAL A 9 12.94 3.64 -10.73
CA VAL A 9 13.84 4.20 -9.70
C VAL A 9 14.64 3.05 -9.12
N SER A 10 15.97 3.15 -9.23
CA SER A 10 16.87 2.14 -8.66
C SER A 10 16.91 2.26 -7.13
N MET A 11 17.10 1.15 -6.41
CA MET A 11 17.11 1.13 -4.94
C MET A 11 18.07 2.18 -4.31
N PRO A 12 19.29 2.41 -4.85
CA PRO A 12 20.19 3.46 -4.33
C PRO A 12 19.69 4.88 -4.57
N GLU A 13 19.02 5.12 -5.70
CA GLU A 13 18.42 6.42 -6.04
C GLU A 13 17.24 6.73 -5.12
N PHE A 14 16.48 5.71 -4.73
CA PHE A 14 15.41 5.83 -3.76
C PHE A 14 15.92 6.22 -2.36
N GLU A 15 17.00 5.60 -1.88
CA GLU A 15 17.63 5.95 -0.60
C GLU A 15 18.17 7.39 -0.58
N GLN A 16 18.79 7.82 -1.68
CA GLN A 16 19.27 9.20 -1.82
C GLN A 16 18.12 10.21 -1.85
N TRP A 17 17.01 9.87 -2.51
CA TRP A 17 15.80 10.70 -2.49
C TRP A 17 15.18 10.77 -1.09
N GLN A 18 15.14 9.66 -0.35
CA GLN A 18 14.63 9.60 1.02
C GLN A 18 15.46 10.44 2.00
N THR A 19 16.75 10.61 1.79
CA THR A 19 17.58 11.48 2.65
C THR A 19 17.41 12.96 2.30
N SER A 20 17.13 13.28 1.04
CA SER A 20 17.14 14.65 0.51
C SER A 20 15.77 15.34 0.50
N THR A 21 14.67 14.62 0.75
CA THR A 21 13.31 15.19 0.70
C THR A 21 12.74 15.58 2.06
N PRO A 22 11.81 16.54 2.13
CA PRO A 22 11.03 16.84 3.32
C PRO A 22 10.05 15.71 3.70
N ASN A 23 9.72 15.58 4.99
CA ASN A 23 8.87 14.50 5.50
C ASN A 23 7.45 14.47 4.90
N TRP A 24 6.83 15.63 4.63
CA TRP A 24 5.49 15.66 4.04
C TRP A 24 5.46 15.08 2.61
N LEU A 25 6.54 15.28 1.84
CA LEU A 25 6.67 14.73 0.50
C LEU A 25 6.93 13.22 0.54
N LYS A 26 7.70 12.74 1.54
CA LYS A 26 7.88 11.31 1.80
C LYS A 26 6.56 10.63 2.16
N LEU A 27 5.78 11.23 3.06
CA LEU A 27 4.47 10.70 3.44
C LEU A 27 3.52 10.62 2.24
N GLY A 28 3.47 11.67 1.41
CA GLY A 28 2.70 11.66 0.17
C GLY A 28 3.11 10.54 -0.80
N TYR A 29 4.42 10.37 -1.03
CA TYR A 29 4.95 9.31 -1.89
C TYR A 29 4.70 7.90 -1.33
N ILE A 30 4.93 7.68 -0.03
CA ILE A 30 4.68 6.40 0.63
C ILE A 30 3.18 6.05 0.55
N ASN A 31 2.30 7.03 0.75
CA ASN A 31 0.86 6.82 0.61
C ASN A 31 0.45 6.52 -0.83
N SER A 32 1.01 7.23 -1.81
CA SER A 32 0.78 6.95 -3.24
C SER A 32 1.25 5.54 -3.61
N HIS A 33 2.46 5.16 -3.19
CA HIS A 33 3.01 3.85 -3.49
C HIS A 33 2.20 2.72 -2.81
N LYS A 34 1.74 2.94 -1.57
CA LYS A 34 0.83 2.01 -0.89
C LYS A 34 -0.52 1.90 -1.60
N ASN A 35 -1.05 3.00 -2.13
CA ASN A 35 -2.29 2.98 -2.92
C ASN A 35 -2.10 2.18 -4.22
N ASP A 36 -0.99 2.37 -4.92
CA ASP A 36 -0.70 1.62 -6.15
C ASP A 36 -0.54 0.11 -5.87
N LEU A 37 0.09 -0.25 -4.75
CA LEU A 37 0.19 -1.64 -4.29
C LEU A 37 -1.17 -2.22 -3.88
N ALA A 38 -2.01 -1.44 -3.21
CA ALA A 38 -3.37 -1.86 -2.83
C ALA A 38 -4.25 -2.07 -4.08
N ILE A 39 -4.17 -1.18 -5.07
CA ILE A 39 -4.86 -1.33 -6.36
C ILE A 39 -4.36 -2.60 -7.07
N GLN A 40 -3.05 -2.84 -7.10
CA GLN A 40 -2.48 -4.06 -7.68
C GLN A 40 -2.97 -5.32 -6.95
N LEU A 41 -2.97 -5.34 -5.63
CA LEU A 41 -3.46 -6.47 -4.83
C LEU A 41 -4.90 -6.84 -5.22
N VAL A 42 -5.78 -5.84 -5.38
CA VAL A 42 -7.19 -6.05 -5.71
C VAL A 42 -7.37 -6.56 -7.15
N PHE A 43 -6.72 -5.94 -8.13
CA PHE A 43 -7.05 -6.17 -9.54
C PHE A 43 -6.09 -7.09 -10.30
N ASN A 44 -4.90 -7.39 -9.76
CA ASN A 44 -3.94 -8.28 -10.43
C ASN A 44 -4.32 -9.75 -10.20
N SER A 45 -4.67 -10.47 -11.25
CA SER A 45 -5.05 -11.89 -11.17
C SER A 45 -3.94 -12.79 -10.60
N ALA A 46 -2.67 -12.41 -10.75
CA ALA A 46 -1.53 -13.16 -10.21
C ALA A 46 -1.44 -13.13 -8.68
N LEU A 47 -2.05 -12.13 -8.02
CA LEU A 47 -2.02 -11.95 -6.57
C LEU A 47 -3.27 -12.55 -5.89
N SER A 48 -3.84 -13.60 -6.48
CA SER A 48 -5.09 -14.18 -5.96
C SER A 48 -4.94 -14.84 -4.61
N ASP A 49 -3.78 -15.38 -4.28
CA ASP A 49 -3.54 -15.97 -2.96
C ASP A 49 -3.28 -14.89 -1.91
N ASP A 50 -2.53 -13.85 -2.25
CA ASP A 50 -2.33 -12.67 -1.38
C ASP A 50 -3.67 -12.00 -1.02
N ARG A 51 -4.64 -11.97 -1.94
CA ARG A 51 -6.00 -11.50 -1.64
C ARG A 51 -6.73 -12.36 -0.62
N LYS A 52 -6.57 -13.68 -0.65
CA LYS A 52 -7.20 -14.59 0.33
C LYS A 52 -6.63 -14.33 1.71
N ASP A 53 -5.31 -14.17 1.79
CA ASP A 53 -4.64 -13.84 3.05
C ASP A 53 -5.06 -12.46 3.57
N TRP A 54 -5.21 -11.49 2.68
CA TRP A 54 -5.73 -10.16 3.04
C TRP A 54 -7.17 -10.20 3.58
N ILE A 55 -8.08 -10.95 2.94
CA ILE A 55 -9.46 -11.12 3.43
C ILE A 55 -9.49 -11.89 4.75
N LYS A 56 -8.64 -12.91 4.90
CA LYS A 56 -8.52 -13.67 6.15
C LYS A 56 -8.09 -12.77 7.29
N TRP A 57 -7.07 -11.94 7.07
CA TRP A 57 -6.61 -10.96 8.06
C TRP A 57 -7.72 -9.98 8.45
N HIS A 58 -8.47 -9.44 7.48
CA HIS A 58 -9.57 -8.54 7.77
C HIS A 58 -10.71 -9.22 8.56
N THR A 59 -11.04 -10.46 8.22
CA THR A 59 -12.07 -11.24 8.92
C THR A 59 -11.65 -11.51 10.38
N GLU A 60 -10.37 -11.82 10.60
CA GLU A 60 -9.80 -12.00 11.94
C GLU A 60 -9.87 -10.71 12.76
N ASP A 61 -9.52 -9.55 12.16
CA ASP A 61 -9.60 -8.24 12.83
C ASP A 61 -11.04 -7.92 13.28
N VAL A 62 -12.02 -8.13 12.39
CA VAL A 62 -13.44 -7.95 12.71
C VAL A 62 -13.89 -8.88 13.84
N ASN A 63 -13.48 -10.15 13.81
CA ASN A 63 -13.80 -11.10 14.87
C ASN A 63 -13.18 -10.69 16.22
N GLN A 64 -11.92 -10.26 16.22
CA GLN A 64 -11.25 -9.79 17.44
C GLN A 64 -11.91 -8.54 18.02
N ARG A 65 -12.31 -7.58 17.17
CA ARG A 65 -13.07 -6.40 17.60
C ARG A 65 -14.40 -6.80 18.22
N ARG A 66 -15.12 -7.73 17.58
CA ARG A 66 -16.39 -8.27 18.09
C ARG A 66 -16.23 -8.97 19.44
N GLU A 67 -15.20 -9.78 19.62
CA GLU A 67 -14.89 -10.45 20.90
C GLU A 67 -14.58 -9.45 22.01
N GLN A 68 -13.93 -8.35 21.67
CA GLN A 68 -13.59 -7.26 22.60
C GLN A 68 -14.73 -6.25 22.78
N ASN A 69 -15.89 -6.48 22.13
CA ASN A 69 -17.03 -5.56 22.10
C ASN A 69 -16.63 -4.14 21.67
N LEU A 70 -15.64 -4.04 20.78
CA LEU A 70 -15.17 -2.81 20.17
C LEU A 70 -16.01 -2.48 18.94
N PRO A 71 -16.23 -1.19 18.65
CA PRO A 71 -16.88 -0.79 17.42
C PRO A 71 -16.04 -1.15 16.19
N ASP A 72 -16.70 -1.53 15.11
CA ASP A 72 -16.10 -1.58 13.79
C ASP A 72 -15.76 -0.15 13.34
N ASP A 73 -14.54 0.04 12.82
CA ASP A 73 -14.18 1.30 12.19
C ASP A 73 -14.88 1.39 10.82
N TYR A 74 -15.71 2.41 10.64
CA TYR A 74 -16.34 2.73 9.36
C TYR A 74 -15.54 3.84 8.66
N LEU A 75 -15.37 3.72 7.34
CA LEU A 75 -14.76 4.74 6.48
C LEU A 75 -15.75 5.85 6.12
#